data_AF-A0A973SC83-F1
#
_entry.id   AF-A0A973SC83-F1
#
_cell.length_a   1.000
_cell.length_b   1.000
_cell.length_c   1.000
_cell.angle_alpha   90.00
_cell.angle_beta   90.00
_cell.angle_gamma   90.00
#
_symmetry.space_group_name_H-M   'P 1'
#
loop_
_entity.id
_entity.type
_entity.pdbx_description
1 polymer ?
#
loop_
_entity_poly.entity_id
_entity_poly.type
_entity_poly.pdbx_seq_one_letter_code
_entity_poly.pdbx_strand_id
1 'polypeptide(L)'
;MTKTLLAIGAAAVALTAAPSLAQTTTVAKGVTCTKYVNGQCTETHKVKYKVGYVFGPTYSYTPMTDIPAALVTQYSLSPDYKYVSADGNIYVVDPHSYKVTRVIEVPAP
;
A
#
# COMPACT_ATOMS: atom_id res chain seq x y z
N MET A 1 15.62 44.26 -58.65
CA MET A 1 16.41 44.25 -57.39
C MET A 1 15.45 43.85 -56.26
N THR A 2 15.49 42.58 -55.84
CA THR A 2 15.93 42.11 -54.50
C THR A 2 15.00 42.60 -53.36
N LYS A 3 14.33 41.80 -52.52
CA LYS A 3 14.70 40.54 -51.84
C LYS A 3 13.46 39.79 -51.32
N THR A 4 13.49 38.48 -51.53
CA THR A 4 12.85 37.41 -50.75
C THR A 4 13.15 37.52 -49.26
N LEU A 5 12.17 37.31 -48.39
CA LEU A 5 12.38 36.68 -47.08
C LEU A 5 11.14 35.84 -46.71
N LEU A 6 11.30 34.54 -46.84
CA LEU A 6 10.50 33.49 -46.20
C LEU A 6 10.61 33.66 -44.68
N ALA A 7 9.47 33.71 -43.98
CA ALA A 7 9.42 33.48 -42.54
C ALA A 7 8.66 32.18 -42.29
N ILE A 8 9.42 31.09 -42.17
CA ILE A 8 8.97 29.81 -41.65
C ILE A 8 8.87 29.99 -40.13
N GLY A 9 7.65 30.00 -39.59
CA GLY A 9 7.39 30.06 -38.15
C GLY A 9 6.48 28.91 -37.75
N ALA A 10 7.04 27.96 -37.01
CA ALA A 10 6.43 26.69 -36.61
C ALA A 10 5.03 26.85 -36.01
N ALA A 11 4.05 26.14 -36.58
CA ALA A 11 2.81 25.85 -35.87
C ALA A 11 3.16 24.85 -34.76
N ALA A 12 3.21 25.34 -33.53
CA ALA A 12 3.34 24.52 -32.35
C ALA A 12 2.22 23.47 -32.35
N VAL A 13 2.60 22.19 -32.44
CA VAL A 13 1.68 21.10 -32.17
C VAL A 13 1.34 21.24 -30.69
N ALA A 14 0.20 21.85 -30.40
CA ALA A 14 -0.43 21.73 -29.10
C ALA A 14 -0.81 20.26 -28.97
N LEU A 15 0.14 19.43 -28.50
CA LEU A 15 -0.21 18.24 -27.77
C LEU A 15 -1.05 18.74 -26.60
N THR A 16 -2.37 18.77 -26.79
CA THR A 16 -3.30 18.57 -25.69
C THR A 16 -3.03 17.16 -25.20
N ALA A 17 -1.95 17.01 -24.43
CA ALA A 17 -1.90 16.04 -23.37
C ALA A 17 -3.12 16.42 -22.52
N ALA A 18 -4.25 15.80 -22.84
CA ALA A 18 -5.31 15.66 -21.87
C ALA A 18 -4.58 15.21 -20.60
N PRO A 19 -4.74 15.91 -19.47
CA PRO A 19 -4.29 15.31 -18.23
C PRO A 19 -4.98 13.96 -18.24
N SER A 20 -4.19 12.88 -18.30
CA SER A 20 -4.68 11.62 -17.82
C SER A 20 -5.27 12.02 -16.47
N LEU A 21 -6.57 11.81 -16.31
CA LEU A 21 -7.10 11.74 -14.98
C LEU A 21 -6.25 10.61 -14.37
N ALA A 22 -5.15 10.98 -13.71
CA ALA A 22 -4.82 10.43 -12.44
C ALA A 22 -6.08 10.67 -11.62
N GLN A 23 -7.07 9.79 -11.82
CA GLN A 23 -8.10 9.51 -10.86
C GLN A 23 -7.28 9.25 -9.63
N THR A 24 -7.19 10.30 -8.84
CA THR A 24 -6.63 10.24 -7.52
C THR A 24 -7.71 9.44 -6.82
N THR A 25 -7.63 8.12 -6.94
CA THR A 25 -8.47 7.20 -6.21
C THR A 25 -7.98 7.41 -4.78
N THR A 26 -8.57 8.41 -4.13
CA THR A 26 -8.19 8.87 -2.80
C THR A 26 -8.64 7.78 -1.85
N VAL A 27 -7.87 6.69 -1.83
CA VAL A 27 -8.06 5.64 -0.85
C VAL A 27 -7.69 6.29 0.47
N ALA A 28 -8.67 6.38 1.37
CA ALA A 28 -8.53 7.11 2.62
C ALA A 28 -7.27 6.66 3.37
N LYS A 29 -6.61 7.57 4.09
CA LYS A 29 -5.32 7.30 4.75
C LYS A 29 -5.42 6.09 5.70
N GLY A 30 -4.70 5.00 5.40
CA GLY A 30 -4.75 3.73 6.15
C GLY A 30 -5.75 2.70 5.61
N VAL A 31 -6.26 2.96 4.41
CA VAL A 31 -7.05 2.03 3.63
C VAL A 31 -6.21 1.64 2.42
N THR A 32 -6.13 0.35 2.13
CA THR A 32 -5.47 -0.19 0.94
C THR A 32 -6.57 -0.68 0.00
N CYS A 33 -6.45 -0.40 -1.30
CA CYS A 33 -7.42 -0.93 -2.25
C CYS A 33 -7.09 -2.39 -2.55
N THR A 34 -8.03 -3.29 -2.28
CA THR A 34 -7.87 -4.73 -2.55
C THR A 34 -8.39 -5.11 -3.93
N LYS A 35 -9.28 -4.30 -4.52
CA LYS A 35 -9.86 -4.57 -5.85
C LYS A 35 -10.13 -3.30 -6.64
N TYR A 36 -9.62 -3.29 -7.88
CA TYR A 36 -9.91 -2.26 -8.87
C TYR A 36 -10.80 -2.81 -9.99
N VAL A 37 -11.82 -2.04 -10.37
CA VAL A 37 -12.64 -2.28 -11.57
C VAL A 37 -12.72 -0.97 -12.35
N ASN A 38 -12.35 -0.99 -13.63
CA ASN A 38 -12.30 0.20 -14.49
C ASN A 38 -11.48 1.37 -13.89
N GLY A 39 -10.38 1.06 -13.20
CA GLY A 39 -9.52 2.06 -12.53
C GLY A 39 -10.09 2.61 -11.22
N GLN A 40 -11.31 2.24 -10.85
CA GLN A 40 -11.94 2.63 -9.59
C GLN A 40 -11.74 1.55 -8.54
N CYS A 41 -11.40 1.98 -7.33
CA CYS A 41 -11.32 1.07 -6.18
C CYS A 41 -12.73 0.66 -5.78
N THR A 42 -13.08 -0.61 -5.98
CA THR A 42 -14.40 -1.16 -5.62
C THR A 42 -14.39 -1.85 -4.27
N GLU A 43 -13.21 -2.20 -3.77
CA GLU A 43 -13.06 -2.89 -2.49
C GLU A 43 -11.85 -2.35 -1.75
N THR A 44 -12.08 -2.01 -0.49
CA THR A 44 -11.10 -1.35 0.36
C THR A 44 -10.90 -2.16 1.62
N HIS A 45 -9.65 -2.32 2.02
CA HIS A 45 -9.27 -2.97 3.26
C HIS A 45 -8.64 -1.97 4.21
N LYS A 46 -9.13 -1.92 5.45
CA LYS A 46 -8.69 -0.94 6.45
C LYS A 46 -7.69 -1.59 7.39
N VAL A 47 -6.48 -1.03 7.43
CA VAL A 47 -5.47 -1.45 8.39
C VAL A 47 -5.80 -0.80 9.74
N LYS A 48 -5.92 -1.60 10.80
CA LYS A 48 -6.26 -1.11 12.14
C LYS A 48 -5.09 -0.43 12.83
N TYR A 49 -3.89 -1.01 12.73
CA TYR A 49 -2.68 -0.50 13.38
C TYR A 49 -1.58 -0.17 12.36
N LYS A 50 -0.96 1.00 12.51
CA LYS A 50 0.11 1.43 11.61
C LYS A 50 1.48 0.98 12.14
N VAL A 51 2.48 0.94 11.25
CA VAL A 51 3.89 0.81 11.66
C VAL A 51 4.20 1.89 12.70
N GLY A 52 4.83 1.49 13.80
CA GLY A 52 5.13 2.32 14.97
C GLY A 52 4.08 2.30 16.07
N TYR A 53 2.89 1.73 15.85
CA TYR A 53 1.89 1.53 16.92
C TYR A 53 2.43 0.60 18.01
N VAL A 54 2.12 0.88 19.29
CA VAL A 54 2.65 0.14 20.44
C VAL A 54 1.53 -0.65 21.11
N PHE A 55 1.64 -1.98 21.16
CA PHE A 55 0.66 -2.85 21.85
C PHE A 55 0.91 -2.99 23.35
N GLY A 56 2.17 -2.98 23.77
CA GLY A 56 2.60 -3.16 25.16
C GLY A 56 2.80 -4.63 25.59
N PRO A 57 3.53 -4.87 26.69
CA PRO A 57 3.97 -6.20 27.11
C PRO A 57 2.85 -7.18 27.47
N THR A 58 1.71 -6.67 27.93
CA THR A 58 0.59 -7.46 28.44
C THR A 58 -0.45 -7.78 27.37
N TYR A 59 -0.20 -7.42 26.11
CA TYR A 59 -1.13 -7.72 25.02
C TYR A 59 -1.17 -9.23 24.74
N SER A 60 -2.34 -9.72 24.31
CA SER A 60 -2.48 -11.12 23.88
C SER A 60 -1.97 -11.27 22.45
N TYR A 61 -0.77 -11.81 22.31
CA TYR A 61 -0.13 -12.01 21.02
C TYR A 61 -0.58 -13.33 20.36
N THR A 62 -0.69 -13.30 19.04
CA THR A 62 -0.97 -14.47 18.23
C THR A 62 0.29 -15.36 18.17
N PRO A 63 0.20 -16.65 18.54
CA PRO A 63 1.27 -17.61 18.32
C PRO A 63 1.63 -17.70 16.83
N MET A 64 2.92 -17.85 16.50
CA MET A 64 3.35 -18.00 15.10
C MET A 64 2.74 -19.25 14.44
N THR A 65 2.42 -20.28 15.23
CA THR A 65 1.76 -21.52 14.78
C THR A 65 0.35 -21.31 14.24
N ASP A 66 -0.30 -20.21 14.62
CA ASP A 66 -1.67 -19.89 14.20
C ASP A 66 -1.67 -19.07 12.89
N ILE A 67 -0.50 -18.73 12.38
CA ILE A 67 -0.31 -18.01 11.12
C ILE A 67 -0.22 -19.02 9.97
N PRO A 68 -0.92 -18.80 8.83
CA PRO A 68 -0.81 -19.68 7.67
C PRO A 68 0.64 -19.88 7.21
N ALA A 69 1.05 -21.14 7.04
CA ALA A 69 2.44 -21.50 6.71
C ALA A 69 2.96 -20.85 5.41
N ALA A 70 2.05 -20.59 4.46
CA ALA A 70 2.37 -19.85 3.23
C ALA A 70 2.87 -18.44 3.54
N LEU A 71 2.23 -17.72 4.47
CA LEU A 71 2.63 -16.38 4.88
C LEU A 71 3.92 -16.41 5.71
N VAL A 72 4.06 -17.41 6.60
CA VAL A 72 5.30 -17.62 7.37
C VAL A 72 6.50 -17.74 6.43
N THR A 73 6.38 -18.56 5.39
CA THR A 73 7.44 -18.80 4.41
C THR A 73 7.68 -17.57 3.52
N GLN A 74 6.60 -17.04 2.92
CA GLN A 74 6.67 -15.92 1.98
C GLN A 74 7.30 -14.67 2.61
N TYR A 75 6.95 -14.37 3.85
CA TYR A 75 7.44 -13.18 4.56
C TYR A 75 8.60 -13.47 5.52
N SER A 76 9.07 -14.72 5.57
CA SER A 76 10.15 -15.18 6.44
C SER A 76 9.92 -14.79 7.91
N LEU A 77 8.74 -15.13 8.44
CA LEU A 77 8.38 -14.84 9.82
C LEU A 77 9.24 -15.67 10.78
N SER A 78 9.75 -15.04 11.83
CA SER A 78 10.63 -15.65 12.83
C SER A 78 9.96 -15.72 14.22
N PRO A 79 10.21 -16.77 15.01
CA PRO A 79 9.78 -16.82 16.41
C PRO A 79 10.36 -15.69 17.30
N ASP A 80 11.39 -14.99 16.83
CA ASP A 80 11.98 -13.85 17.55
C ASP A 80 11.05 -12.62 17.63
N TYR A 81 10.00 -12.59 16.80
CA TYR A 81 9.02 -11.52 16.80
C TYR A 81 7.72 -11.93 17.48
N LYS A 82 6.93 -10.93 17.87
CA LYS A 82 5.56 -11.10 18.32
C LYS A 82 4.61 -10.80 17.16
N TYR A 83 3.44 -11.43 17.18
CA TYR A 83 2.45 -11.27 16.12
C TYR A 83 1.09 -10.88 16.68
N VAL A 84 0.34 -10.11 15.91
CA VAL A 84 -1.07 -9.86 16.17
C VAL A 84 -1.82 -10.14 14.88
N SER A 85 -2.80 -11.01 14.92
CA SER A 85 -3.76 -11.21 13.82
C SER A 85 -5.03 -10.41 14.13
N ALA A 86 -5.36 -9.44 13.29
CA ALA A 86 -6.61 -8.68 13.42
C ALA A 86 -7.02 -8.05 12.08
N ASP A 87 -8.33 -8.09 11.81
CA ASP A 87 -8.95 -7.42 10.66
C ASP A 87 -8.26 -7.77 9.33
N GLY A 88 -8.06 -9.07 9.05
CA GLY A 88 -7.42 -9.52 7.81
C GLY A 88 -5.94 -9.15 7.67
N ASN A 89 -5.28 -8.72 8.75
CA ASN A 89 -3.87 -8.35 8.74
C ASN A 89 -3.09 -9.08 9.83
N ILE A 90 -1.81 -9.32 9.57
CA ILE A 90 -0.81 -9.75 10.55
C ILE A 90 0.13 -8.59 10.81
N TYR A 91 0.19 -8.16 12.06
CA TYR A 91 1.11 -7.12 12.53
C TYR A 91 2.33 -7.81 13.13
N VAL A 92 3.50 -7.55 12.55
CA VAL A 92 4.79 -7.98 13.11
C VAL A 92 5.22 -6.96 14.14
N VAL A 93 5.50 -7.42 15.35
CA VAL A 93 5.76 -6.59 16.51
C VAL A 93 7.14 -6.91 17.07
N ASP A 94 7.96 -5.88 17.23
CA ASP A 94 9.25 -5.99 17.90
C ASP A 94 9.05 -6.37 19.38
N PRO A 95 9.68 -7.44 19.89
CA PRO A 95 9.40 -7.95 21.24
C PRO A 95 9.89 -7.04 22.37
N HIS A 96 10.82 -6.12 22.09
CA HIS A 96 11.44 -5.25 23.10
C HIS A 96 10.71 -3.90 23.22
N SER A 97 10.39 -3.28 22.09
CA SER A 97 9.71 -1.98 22.01
C SER A 97 8.20 -2.10 21.87
N TYR A 98 7.68 -3.30 21.58
CA TYR A 98 6.27 -3.59 21.31
C TYR A 98 5.67 -2.79 20.16
N LYS A 99 6.54 -2.24 19.29
CA LYS A 99 6.15 -1.47 18.11
C LYS A 99 5.86 -2.39 16.95
N VAL A 100 4.81 -2.08 16.19
CA VAL A 100 4.58 -2.66 14.87
C VAL A 100 5.73 -2.27 13.95
N THR A 101 6.46 -3.25 13.45
CA THR A 101 7.55 -3.06 12.48
C THR A 101 7.10 -3.33 11.05
N ARG A 102 6.04 -4.14 10.88
CA ARG A 102 5.49 -4.51 9.56
C ARG A 102 4.01 -4.85 9.66
N VAL A 103 3.27 -4.59 8.59
CA VAL A 103 1.89 -5.04 8.40
C VAL A 103 1.86 -5.93 7.16
N ILE A 104 1.28 -7.11 7.31
CA ILE A 104 1.11 -8.09 6.24
C ILE A 104 -0.38 -8.28 6.03
N GLU A 105 -0.84 -8.03 4.81
CA GLU A 105 -2.21 -8.27 4.42
C GLU A 105 -2.42 -9.77 4.18
N VAL A 106 -3.46 -10.33 4.80
CA VAL A 106 -3.86 -11.72 4.59
C VAL A 106 -4.87 -11.72 3.43
N PRO A 107 -4.58 -12.43 2.32
CA PRO A 107 -5.53 -12.57 1.24
C PRO A 107 -6.85 -13.13 1.77
N ALA A 108 -7.98 -12.56 1.34
CA ALA A 108 -9.29 -13.15 1.61
C ALA A 108 -9.35 -14.56 1.02
N PRO A 109 -10.01 -15.51 1.71
CA PRO A 109 -10.18 -16.88 1.21
C PRO A 109 -11.03 -16.94 -0.06
#